data_AF-A0A2W4QRL8-F1
#
_entry.id   AF-A0A2W4QRL8-F1
#
_cell.length_a   1.000
_cell.length_b   1.000
_cell.length_c   1.000
_cell.angle_alpha   90.00
_cell.angle_beta   90.00
_cell.angle_gamma   90.00
#
_symmetry.space_group_name_H-M   'P 1'
#
loop_
_entity.id
_entity.type
_entity.pdbx_description
1 polymer ?
#
loop_
_entity_poly.entity_id
_entity_poly.type
_entity_poly.pdbx_seq_one_letter_code
_entity_poly.pdbx_strand_id
1 'polypeptide(L)'
;MNRIEELASTTRPHFEQYYLSMLWRFAEWSQQLPASEVHHRAYPGGALDHGLGVAAAALRIRQGHLLPPGAPPEEAVLKKALWTYAIFTLALLHDAANPAVDLAVTVFGEDHS
;
A
#
# COMPACT_ATOMS: atom_id res chain seq x y z
N MET A 1 -10.50 -3.58 -14.45
CA MET A 1 -10.91 -3.45 -13.03
C MET A 1 -9.64 -3.50 -12.20
N ASN A 2 -9.52 -2.66 -11.14
CA ASN A 2 -8.28 -2.53 -10.37
C ASN A 2 -8.07 -3.77 -9.48
N ARG A 3 -6.88 -4.38 -9.53
CA ARG A 3 -6.57 -5.60 -8.78
C ARG A 3 -6.75 -5.46 -7.26
N ILE A 4 -6.40 -4.29 -6.69
CA ILE A 4 -6.54 -4.05 -5.25
C ILE A 4 -8.02 -3.93 -4.87
N GLU A 5 -8.85 -3.35 -5.72
CA GLU A 5 -10.30 -3.23 -5.52
C GLU A 5 -10.99 -4.60 -5.49
N GLU A 6 -10.65 -5.48 -6.44
CA GLU A 6 -11.12 -6.87 -6.46
C GLU A 6 -10.74 -7.61 -5.16
N LEU A 7 -9.48 -7.47 -4.74
CA LEU A 7 -8.95 -8.19 -3.59
C LEU A 7 -9.45 -7.65 -2.24
N ALA A 8 -9.71 -6.34 -2.16
CA ALA A 8 -10.34 -5.71 -0.99
C ALA A 8 -11.76 -6.23 -0.76
N SER A 9 -12.45 -6.64 -1.83
CA SER A 9 -13.78 -7.28 -1.78
C SER A 9 -14.78 -6.49 -0.92
N THR A 10 -14.80 -5.17 -1.12
CA THR A 10 -15.69 -4.23 -0.42
C THR A 10 -16.58 -3.50 -1.42
N THR A 11 -17.58 -2.77 -0.93
CA THR A 11 -18.44 -1.93 -1.77
C THR A 11 -17.64 -0.75 -2.32
N ARG A 12 -18.02 -0.24 -3.49
CA ARG A 12 -17.33 0.90 -4.10
C ARG A 12 -17.20 2.15 -3.20
N PRO A 13 -18.23 2.61 -2.46
CA PRO A 13 -18.07 3.77 -1.58
C PRO A 13 -17.00 3.57 -0.49
N HIS A 14 -16.95 2.39 0.12
CA HIS A 14 -15.91 2.04 1.10
C HIS A 14 -14.53 1.92 0.46
N PHE A 15 -14.44 1.39 -0.78
CA PHE A 15 -13.19 1.34 -1.51
C PHE A 15 -12.64 2.75 -1.77
N GLU A 16 -13.49 3.65 -2.26
CA GLU A 16 -13.12 5.04 -2.53
C GLU A 16 -12.71 5.76 -1.24
N GLN A 17 -13.48 5.62 -0.17
CA GLN A 17 -13.21 6.28 1.09
C GLN A 17 -11.88 5.85 1.73
N TYR A 18 -11.60 4.54 1.78
CA TYR A 18 -10.48 4.02 2.57
C TYR A 18 -9.27 3.64 1.71
N TYR A 19 -9.47 2.87 0.65
CA TYR A 19 -8.37 2.32 -0.14
C TYR A 19 -7.85 3.36 -1.14
N LEU A 20 -8.75 3.97 -1.92
CA LEU A 20 -8.35 4.95 -2.92
C LEU A 20 -7.69 6.18 -2.28
N SER A 21 -8.25 6.69 -1.18
CA SER A 21 -7.64 7.77 -0.39
C SER A 21 -6.23 7.43 0.07
N MET A 22 -5.99 6.20 0.56
CA MET A 22 -4.67 5.77 1.00
C MET A 22 -3.69 5.60 -0.17
N LEU A 23 -4.15 5.05 -1.30
CA LEU A 23 -3.36 4.92 -2.52
C LEU A 23 -2.92 6.28 -3.06
N TRP A 24 -3.80 7.28 -3.05
CA TRP A 24 -3.46 8.64 -3.46
C TRP A 24 -2.40 9.27 -2.55
N ARG A 25 -2.57 9.16 -1.23
CA ARG A 25 -1.58 9.67 -0.26
C ARG A 25 -0.23 8.97 -0.40
N PHE A 26 -0.24 7.67 -0.68
CA PHE A 26 0.99 6.91 -0.90
C PHE A 26 1.67 7.30 -2.22
N ALA A 27 0.90 7.52 -3.29
CA ALA A 27 1.44 8.03 -4.55
C ALA A 27 2.04 9.44 -4.40
N GLU A 28 1.35 10.31 -3.66
CA GLU A 28 1.84 11.65 -3.33
C GLU A 28 3.09 11.62 -2.44
N TRP A 29 3.20 10.65 -1.55
CA TRP A 29 4.41 10.49 -0.73
C TRP A 29 5.58 9.88 -1.54
N SER A 30 5.30 8.86 -2.34
CA SER A 30 6.33 8.12 -3.08
C SER A 30 6.86 8.87 -4.29
N GLN A 31 6.07 9.72 -4.95
CA GLN A 31 6.49 10.52 -6.11
C GLN A 31 7.34 9.71 -7.11
N GLN A 32 8.56 10.17 -7.39
CA GLN A 32 9.53 9.52 -8.26
C GLN A 32 10.59 8.72 -7.48
N LEU A 33 10.36 8.44 -6.20
CA LEU A 33 11.32 7.70 -5.38
C LEU A 33 11.55 6.28 -5.97
N PRO A 34 12.81 5.84 -6.07
CA PRO A 34 13.11 4.44 -6.32
C PRO A 34 12.74 3.59 -5.10
N ALA A 35 12.46 2.31 -5.29
CA ALA A 35 12.22 1.40 -4.15
C ALA A 35 13.50 1.06 -3.38
N SER A 36 14.67 1.16 -4.02
CA SER A 36 16.00 0.95 -3.42
C SER A 36 17.09 1.62 -4.27
N GLU A 37 18.27 1.86 -3.70
CA GLU A 37 19.40 2.47 -4.44
C GLU A 37 20.11 1.48 -5.41
N VAL A 38 20.04 0.16 -5.18
CA VAL A 38 20.92 -0.81 -5.87
C VAL A 38 20.23 -2.11 -6.34
N HIS A 39 18.90 -2.16 -6.53
CA HIS A 39 18.20 -3.42 -6.89
C HIS A 39 16.96 -3.29 -7.80
N HIS A 40 16.27 -4.43 -8.06
CA HIS A 40 15.01 -4.51 -8.82
C HIS A 40 14.04 -3.39 -8.38
N ARG A 41 13.75 -2.46 -9.29
CA ARG A 41 12.94 -1.22 -9.11
C ARG A 41 13.69 0.04 -8.61
N ALA A 42 14.99 0.12 -8.85
CA ALA A 42 15.76 1.37 -8.81
C ALA A 42 15.48 2.26 -10.04
N TYR A 43 14.23 2.67 -10.25
CA TYR A 43 13.80 3.59 -11.31
C TYR A 43 12.80 4.62 -10.77
N PRO A 44 12.59 5.77 -11.45
CA PRO A 44 11.61 6.77 -11.03
C PRO A 44 10.20 6.19 -10.88
N GLY A 45 9.63 6.29 -9.67
CA GLY A 45 8.32 5.72 -9.32
C GLY A 45 8.38 4.25 -8.87
N GLY A 46 9.57 3.67 -8.75
CA GLY A 46 9.77 2.30 -8.30
C GLY A 46 9.18 2.01 -6.92
N ALA A 47 9.18 3.00 -6.01
CA ALA A 47 8.58 2.87 -4.68
C ALA A 47 7.05 2.69 -4.75
N LEU A 48 6.37 3.45 -5.62
CA LEU A 48 4.93 3.30 -5.84
C LEU A 48 4.61 1.90 -6.38
N ASP A 49 5.30 1.51 -7.45
CA ASP A 49 5.12 0.22 -8.09
C ASP A 49 5.39 -0.96 -7.13
N HIS A 50 6.41 -0.83 -6.29
CA HIS A 50 6.74 -1.83 -5.27
C HIS A 50 5.62 -1.93 -4.22
N GLY A 51 5.22 -0.81 -3.60
CA GLY A 51 4.18 -0.78 -2.58
C GLY A 51 2.85 -1.34 -3.07
N LEU A 52 2.44 -1.00 -4.30
CA LEU A 52 1.23 -1.56 -4.92
C LEU A 52 1.33 -3.08 -5.11
N GLY A 53 2.49 -3.58 -5.54
CA GLY A 53 2.75 -5.00 -5.72
C GLY A 53 2.67 -5.78 -4.40
N VAL A 54 3.32 -5.26 -3.35
CA VAL A 54 3.32 -5.86 -2.01
C VAL A 54 1.92 -5.84 -1.39
N ALA A 55 1.19 -4.73 -1.51
CA ALA A 55 -0.18 -4.62 -1.03
C ALA A 55 -1.13 -5.61 -1.72
N ALA A 56 -1.03 -5.76 -3.04
CA ALA A 56 -1.83 -6.74 -3.79
C ALA A 56 -1.48 -8.18 -3.41
N ALA A 57 -0.19 -8.50 -3.23
CA ALA A 57 0.25 -9.82 -2.78
C ALA A 57 -0.27 -10.14 -1.36
N ALA A 58 -0.14 -9.19 -0.43
CA ALA A 58 -0.63 -9.34 0.95
C ALA A 58 -2.15 -9.54 1.00
N LEU A 59 -2.92 -8.78 0.22
CA LEU A 59 -4.36 -8.96 0.12
C LEU A 59 -4.75 -10.33 -0.47
N ARG A 60 -3.99 -10.81 -1.47
CA ARG A 60 -4.18 -12.16 -2.03
C ARG A 60 -3.95 -13.24 -0.98
N ILE A 61 -2.89 -13.13 -0.17
CA ILE A 61 -2.63 -14.06 0.94
C ILE A 61 -3.76 -13.98 1.96
N ARG A 62 -4.17 -12.76 2.36
CA ARG A 62 -5.26 -12.52 3.32
C ARG A 62 -6.53 -13.29 2.96
N GLN A 63 -6.89 -13.40 1.68
CA GLN A 63 -8.14 -14.07 1.26
C GLN A 63 -8.21 -15.53 1.72
N GLY A 64 -7.06 -16.18 1.94
CA GLY A 64 -6.98 -17.56 2.43
C GLY A 64 -7.02 -17.73 3.96
N HIS A 65 -7.14 -16.66 4.74
CA HIS A 65 -7.04 -16.72 6.21
C HIS A 65 -8.26 -16.13 6.93
N LEU A 66 -8.70 -16.76 8.01
CA LEU A 66 -9.57 -16.11 9.01
C LEU A 66 -8.70 -15.38 10.02
N LEU A 67 -9.02 -14.11 10.29
CA LEU A 67 -8.20 -13.24 11.12
C LEU A 67 -9.03 -12.61 12.25
N PRO A 68 -8.44 -12.45 13.45
CA PRO A 68 -7.10 -12.94 13.80
C PRO A 68 -7.10 -14.47 14.02
N PRO A 69 -5.94 -15.13 13.95
CA PRO A 69 -5.85 -16.57 14.22
C PRO A 69 -6.37 -16.91 15.62
N GLY A 70 -7.19 -17.96 15.73
CA GLY A 70 -7.75 -18.43 16.99
C GLY A 70 -8.99 -17.67 17.50
N ALA A 71 -9.45 -16.62 16.82
CA ALA A 71 -10.72 -15.97 17.16
C ALA A 71 -11.93 -16.85 16.81
N PRO A 72 -13.07 -16.68 17.53
CA PRO A 72 -14.34 -17.29 17.12
C PRO A 72 -14.71 -16.91 15.67
N PRO A 73 -15.25 -17.84 14.85
CA PRO A 73 -15.58 -17.58 13.44
C PRO A 73 -16.50 -16.37 13.25
N GLU A 74 -17.48 -16.19 14.13
CA GLU A 74 -18.42 -15.07 14.12
C GLU A 74 -17.69 -13.73 14.25
N GLU A 75 -16.76 -13.63 15.22
CA GLU A 75 -15.93 -12.44 15.41
C GLU A 75 -15.01 -12.20 14.21
N ALA A 76 -14.39 -13.25 13.68
CA ALA A 76 -13.51 -13.16 12.51
C ALA A 76 -14.24 -12.66 11.26
N VAL A 77 -15.50 -13.07 11.07
CA VAL A 77 -16.37 -12.58 10.00
C VAL A 77 -16.71 -11.11 10.21
N LEU A 78 -17.11 -10.72 11.43
CA LEU A 78 -17.44 -9.32 11.76
C LEU A 78 -16.24 -8.38 11.56
N LYS A 79 -15.03 -8.82 11.89
CA LYS A 79 -13.80 -8.02 11.74
C LYS A 79 -13.09 -8.22 10.40
N LYS A 80 -13.68 -8.96 9.46
CA LYS A 80 -13.05 -9.28 8.17
C LYS A 80 -12.58 -8.04 7.43
N ALA A 81 -13.40 -6.99 7.35
CA ALA A 81 -13.06 -5.75 6.66
C ALA A 81 -11.91 -5.00 7.34
N LEU A 82 -11.96 -4.91 8.68
CA LEU A 82 -10.92 -4.27 9.49
C LEU A 82 -9.55 -4.90 9.27
N TRP A 83 -9.45 -6.24 9.36
CA TRP A 83 -8.20 -6.95 9.12
C TRP A 83 -7.71 -6.83 7.68
N THR A 84 -8.62 -6.79 6.71
CA THR A 84 -8.27 -6.60 5.31
C THR A 84 -7.62 -5.23 5.08
N TYR A 85 -8.22 -4.18 5.65
CA TYR A 85 -7.69 -2.82 5.54
C TYR A 85 -6.38 -2.64 6.32
N ALA A 86 -6.26 -3.26 7.50
CA ALA A 86 -5.03 -3.23 8.28
C ALA A 86 -3.85 -3.86 7.52
N ILE A 87 -4.04 -5.06 6.95
CA ILE A 87 -3.01 -5.75 6.15
C ILE A 87 -2.64 -4.92 4.92
N PHE A 88 -3.62 -4.39 4.20
CA PHE A 88 -3.37 -3.52 3.05
C PHE A 88 -2.50 -2.31 3.44
N THR A 89 -2.86 -1.62 4.51
CA THR A 89 -2.17 -0.40 4.95
C THR A 89 -0.75 -0.71 5.42
N LEU A 90 -0.58 -1.77 6.22
CA LEU A 90 0.74 -2.21 6.69
C LEU A 90 1.64 -2.63 5.53
N ALA A 91 1.12 -3.40 4.57
CA ALA A 91 1.86 -3.85 3.40
C ALA A 91 2.27 -2.67 2.49
N LEU A 92 1.37 -1.72 2.28
CA LEU A 92 1.63 -0.53 1.47
C LEU A 92 2.70 0.37 2.12
N LEU A 93 2.68 0.50 3.45
CA LEU A 93 3.59 1.37 4.21
C LEU A 93 4.86 0.69 4.71
N HIS A 94 5.07 -0.61 4.46
CA HIS A 94 6.12 -1.36 5.16
C HIS A 94 7.53 -0.78 4.94
N ASP A 95 7.82 -0.31 3.73
CA ASP A 95 9.08 0.33 3.36
C ASP A 95 9.00 1.87 3.36
N ALA A 96 7.88 2.46 3.80
CA ALA A 96 7.70 3.90 3.76
C ALA A 96 8.66 4.66 4.71
N ALA A 97 9.28 3.97 5.68
CA ALA A 97 10.31 4.56 6.53
C ALA A 97 11.70 4.59 5.88
N ASN A 98 11.94 3.82 4.81
CA ASN A 98 13.28 3.59 4.26
C ASN A 98 13.86 4.83 3.53
N PRO A 99 13.10 5.57 2.70
CA PRO A 99 13.63 6.75 2.01
C PRO A 99 13.88 7.95 2.93
N ALA A 100 13.20 8.03 4.08
CA ALA A 100 13.33 9.15 5.02
C ALA A 100 14.69 9.17 5.73
N VAL A 101 15.42 8.06 5.73
CA VAL A 101 16.75 7.92 6.35
C VAL A 101 17.88 7.84 5.32
N ASP A 102 17.61 7.37 4.10
CA ASP A 102 18.65 7.10 3.10
C ASP A 102 18.73 8.13 1.95
N LEU A 103 17.73 9.00 1.74
CA LEU A 103 17.71 9.90 0.59
C LEU A 103 17.72 11.39 0.96
N ALA A 104 18.56 12.17 0.26
CA ALA A 104 18.51 13.63 0.29
C ALA A 104 17.62 14.15 -0.84
N VAL A 105 16.48 14.77 -0.51
CA VAL A 105 15.56 15.39 -1.48
C VAL A 105 15.87 16.88 -1.60
N THR A 106 16.14 17.34 -2.83
CA THR A 106 16.34 18.76 -3.15
C THR A 106 15.12 19.28 -3.92
N VAL A 107 14.50 20.35 -3.42
CA VAL A 107 13.41 21.05 -4.12
C VAL A 107 14.02 22.16 -4.98
N PHE A 108 13.73 22.16 -6.28
CA PHE A 108 14.12 23.22 -7.20
C PHE A 108 12.96 24.22 -7.36
N GLY A 109 13.25 25.53 -7.34
CA GLY A 109 12.31 26.57 -7.74
C GLY A 109 12.21 26.71 -9.25
N GLU A 110 11.29 27.54 -9.75
CA GLU A 110 11.07 27.77 -11.20
C GLU A 110 12.28 28.40 -11.92
N ASP A 111 13.30 28.85 -11.19
CA ASP A 111 14.44 29.63 -11.73
C ASP A 111 15.66 28.79 -12.18
N HIS A 112 15.50 27.47 -12.34
CA HIS A 112 16.57 26.60 -12.83
C HIS A 112 16.36 26.21 -14.30
N SER A 113 16.76 27.13 -15.20
CA SER A 113 17.02 26.87 -16.63
C SER A 113 18.48 26.55 -16.89
#